data_AF-A0A1F2X7V1-F1
#
_entry.id   AF-A0A1F2X7V1-F1
#
_cell.length_a   1.000
_cell.length_b   1.000
_cell.length_c   1.000
_cell.angle_alpha   90.00
_cell.angle_beta   90.00
_cell.angle_gamma   90.00
#
_symmetry.space_group_name_H-M   'P 1'
#
loop_
_entity.id
_entity.type
_entity.pdbx_description
1 polymer ?
#
loop_
_entity_poly.entity_id
_entity_poly.type
_entity_poly.pdbx_seq_one_letter_code
_entity_poly.pdbx_strand_id
1 'polypeptide(L)'
;MVEVLLSPGIALPQYKNLRNDHRRRRELGRVDEVLDALEADPGQTWLRAHRFQDPPLWCVTFDVGDEMWAILWSFDGGDRERVLVDYIGPASFA
;
A
#
# COMPACT_ATOMS: atom_id res chain seq x y z
N MET A 1 1.50 8.79 14.31
CA MET A 1 1.20 7.36 14.16
C MET A 1 -0.29 7.24 13.85
N VAL A 2 -0.63 6.59 12.74
CA VAL A 2 -1.99 6.37 12.26
C VAL A 2 -2.24 4.87 12.15
N GLU A 3 -3.48 4.44 12.33
CA GLU A 3 -3.84 3.03 12.17
C GLU A 3 -3.92 2.68 10.68
N VAL A 4 -3.22 1.61 10.27
CA VAL A 4 -3.26 1.10 8.88
C VAL A 4 -4.18 -0.12 8.82
N LEU A 5 -5.24 0.00 8.04
CA LEU A 5 -6.24 -1.04 7.80
C LEU A 5 -6.04 -1.63 6.40
N LEU A 6 -6.02 -2.96 6.29
CA LEU A 6 -6.04 -3.64 5.00
C LEU A 6 -7.48 -3.97 4.63
N SER A 7 -7.91 -3.57 3.43
CA SER A 7 -9.24 -3.89 2.94
C SER A 7 -9.48 -5.42 2.97
N PRO A 8 -10.56 -5.91 3.59
CA PRO A 8 -10.73 -7.34 3.85
C PRO A 8 -10.94 -8.15 2.56
N GLY A 9 -11.49 -7.52 1.51
CA GLY A 9 -11.79 -8.16 0.23
C GLY A 9 -10.60 -8.29 -0.73
N ILE A 10 -9.59 -7.41 -0.62
CA ILE A 10 -8.52 -7.31 -1.62
C ILE A 10 -7.15 -7.27 -0.96
N ALA A 11 -6.81 -6.18 -0.25
CA ALA A 11 -5.46 -5.98 0.28
C ALA A 11 -5.08 -7.02 1.33
N LEU A 12 -6.01 -7.41 2.21
CA LEU A 12 -5.72 -8.39 3.26
C LEU A 12 -5.36 -9.79 2.68
N PRO A 13 -6.14 -10.36 1.74
CA PRO A 13 -5.73 -11.56 1.02
C PRO A 13 -4.39 -11.42 0.29
N GLN A 14 -4.14 -10.30 -0.40
CA GLN A 14 -2.89 -10.04 -1.13
C GLN A 14 -1.69 -10.06 -0.19
N TYR A 15 -1.78 -9.33 0.92
CA TYR A 15 -0.74 -9.30 1.95
C TYR A 15 -0.50 -10.67 2.57
N LYS A 16 -1.56 -11.42 2.90
CA LYS A 16 -1.44 -12.78 3.45
C LYS A 16 -0.76 -13.74 2.47
N ASN A 17 -1.11 -13.67 1.18
CA ASN A 17 -0.49 -14.49 0.15
C ASN A 17 0.99 -14.13 0.00
N LEU A 18 1.32 -12.84 -0.03
CA LEU A 18 2.69 -12.36 -0.08
C LEU A 18 3.51 -12.82 1.14
N ARG A 19 2.94 -12.69 2.33
CA ARG A 19 3.56 -13.11 3.59
C ARG A 19 3.85 -14.61 3.65
N ASN A 20 3.00 -15.42 3.03
CA ASN A 20 3.16 -16.88 2.99
C ASN A 20 4.09 -17.37 1.86
N ASP A 21 4.42 -16.53 0.89
CA ASP A 21 5.32 -16.88 -0.22
C ASP A 21 6.78 -16.59 0.13
N HIS A 22 7.52 -17.63 0.52
CA HIS A 22 8.95 -17.54 0.85
C HIS A 22 9.84 -17.04 -0.30
N ARG A 23 9.37 -17.11 -1.56
CA ARG A 23 10.10 -16.62 -2.73
C ARG A 23 10.02 -15.10 -2.86
N ARG A 24 8.94 -14.50 -2.36
CA ARG A 24 8.66 -13.06 -2.44
C ARG A 24 9.05 -12.27 -1.17
N ARG A 25 10.11 -12.72 -0.49
CA ARG A 25 10.56 -12.11 0.78
C ARG A 25 11.06 -10.67 0.63
N ARG A 26 11.61 -10.32 -0.53
CA ARG A 26 12.12 -8.96 -0.79
C ARG A 26 10.95 -8.00 -0.98
N GLU A 27 9.95 -8.45 -1.70
CA GLU A 27 8.72 -7.77 -2.00
C GLU A 27 7.91 -7.56 -0.73
N LEU A 28 7.78 -8.59 0.12
CA LEU A 28 7.19 -8.45 1.45
C LEU A 28 7.89 -7.39 2.29
N GLY A 29 9.23 -7.42 2.37
CA GLY A 29 9.98 -6.44 3.14
C GLY A 29 9.75 -5.00 2.65
N ARG A 30 9.66 -4.80 1.34
CA ARG A 30 9.35 -3.48 0.76
C ARG A 30 7.91 -3.05 1.00
N VAL A 31 6.97 -3.97 0.94
CA VAL A 31 5.57 -3.70 1.33
C VAL A 31 5.51 -3.28 2.80
N ASP A 32 6.15 -4.02 3.70
CA ASP A 32 6.18 -3.70 5.13
C ASP A 32 6.81 -2.32 5.39
N GLU A 33 7.92 -1.98 4.71
CA GLU A 33 8.54 -0.64 4.79
C GLU A 33 7.56 0.49 4.41
N VAL A 34 6.72 0.28 3.39
CA VAL A 34 5.73 1.28 2.96
C VAL A 34 4.56 1.35 3.94
N LEU A 35 4.11 0.21 4.48
CA LEU A 35 3.06 0.18 5.52
C LEU A 35 3.52 0.87 6.81
N ASP A 36 4.75 0.61 7.25
CA ASP A 36 5.36 1.28 8.41
C ASP A 36 5.49 2.79 8.18
N ALA A 37 5.82 3.21 6.96
CA ALA A 37 5.88 4.63 6.63
C ALA A 37 4.50 5.31 6.61
N LEU A 38 3.47 4.60 6.13
CA LEU A 38 2.07 5.04 6.20
C LEU A 38 1.63 5.17 7.66
N GLU A 39 1.94 4.20 8.50
CA GLU A 39 1.65 4.23 9.94
C GLU A 39 2.39 5.39 10.64
N ALA A 40 3.65 5.65 10.29
CA ALA A 40 4.41 6.73 10.89
C ALA A 40 3.86 8.12 10.52
N ASP A 41 3.75 8.39 9.21
CA ASP A 41 3.23 9.64 8.66
C ASP A 41 2.74 9.46 7.20
N PRO A 42 1.43 9.38 6.95
CA PRO A 42 0.87 9.29 5.60
C PRO A 42 0.92 10.65 4.86
N GLY A 43 1.42 11.70 5.51
CA GLY A 43 1.67 13.03 4.96
C GLY A 43 2.89 13.13 4.06
N GLN A 44 3.79 12.14 4.12
CA GLN A 44 5.04 12.17 3.36
C GLN A 44 4.80 12.28 1.86
N THR A 45 5.57 13.15 1.20
CA THR A 45 5.39 13.50 -0.22
C THR A 45 5.46 12.27 -1.13
N TRP A 46 6.35 11.33 -0.83
CA TRP A 46 6.54 10.13 -1.65
C TRP A 46 5.39 9.11 -1.52
N LEU A 47 4.71 9.06 -0.37
CA LEU A 47 3.49 8.25 -0.18
C LEU A 47 2.29 8.83 -0.93
N ARG A 48 2.37 10.11 -1.30
CA ARG A 48 1.35 10.88 -2.04
C ARG A 48 1.79 11.21 -3.46
N ALA A 49 2.63 10.35 -4.07
CA ALA A 49 3.21 10.60 -5.38
C ALA A 49 2.15 10.73 -6.50
N HIS A 50 1.12 9.89 -6.48
CA HIS A 50 0.05 9.92 -7.48
C HIS A 50 -1.33 9.85 -6.83
N ARG A 51 -2.28 10.66 -7.34
CA ARG A 51 -3.67 10.71 -6.84
C ARG A 51 -4.67 10.38 -7.94
N PHE A 52 -5.43 9.31 -7.74
CA PHE A 52 -6.65 9.03 -8.51
C PHE A 52 -7.80 9.91 -8.03
N GLN A 53 -8.69 10.29 -8.95
CA GLN A 53 -9.77 11.24 -8.67
C GLN A 53 -11.08 10.56 -8.25
N ASP A 54 -11.37 9.35 -8.76
CA ASP A 54 -12.62 8.64 -8.51
C ASP A 54 -12.42 7.11 -8.45
N PRO A 55 -12.50 6.47 -7.27
CA PRO A 55 -12.53 7.11 -5.95
C PRO A 55 -11.21 7.84 -5.64
N PRO A 56 -11.20 8.80 -4.70
CA PRO A 56 -9.99 9.52 -4.33
C PRO A 56 -9.01 8.62 -3.58
N LEU A 57 -8.02 8.09 -4.30
CA LEU A 57 -6.99 7.19 -3.78
C LEU A 57 -5.60 7.75 -4.08
N TRP A 58 -4.66 7.51 -3.17
CA TRP A 58 -3.25 7.69 -3.42
C TRP A 58 -2.63 6.38 -3.90
N CYS A 59 -1.65 6.50 -4.79
CA CYS A 59 -0.84 5.41 -5.28
C CYS A 59 0.62 5.73 -5.01
N VAL A 60 1.29 4.80 -4.35
CA VAL A 60 2.74 4.78 -4.20
C VAL A 60 3.26 3.57 -4.98
N THR A 61 4.25 3.80 -5.83
CA THR A 61 4.94 2.75 -6.57
C THR A 61 6.38 2.62 -6.09
N PHE A 62 6.93 1.41 -6.16
CA PHE A 62 8.30 1.13 -5.78
C PHE A 62 8.83 -0.09 -6.54
N ASP A 63 10.13 -0.10 -6.80
CA ASP A 63 10.78 -1.19 -7.51
C ASP A 63 11.29 -2.25 -6.54
N VAL A 64 11.07 -3.52 -6.91
CA VAL A 64 11.67 -4.68 -6.23
C VAL A 64 12.30 -5.60 -7.27
N GLY A 65 13.62 -5.49 -7.44
CA GLY A 65 14.31 -6.16 -8.54
C GLY A 65 13.87 -5.58 -9.88
N ASP A 66 13.35 -6.43 -10.76
CA ASP A 66 12.87 -6.04 -12.10
C ASP A 66 11.34 -5.87 -12.17
N GLU A 67 10.64 -5.98 -11.03
CA GLU A 67 9.18 -5.82 -10.94
C GLU A 67 8.83 -4.50 -10.23
N MET A 68 7.98 -3.70 -10.85
CA MET A 68 7.39 -2.53 -10.20
C MET A 68 6.15 -2.95 -9.43
N TRP A 69 6.05 -2.48 -8.19
CA TRP A 69 4.93 -2.73 -7.28
C TRP A 69 4.18 -1.44 -6.97
N ALA A 70 2.96 -1.58 -6.48
CA ALA A 70 2.09 -0.50 -6.09
C ALA A 70 1.31 -0.83 -4.81
N ILE A 71 1.07 0.22 -4.02
CA ILE A 71 0.11 0.23 -2.92
C ILE A 71 -0.89 1.36 -3.16
N LEU A 72 -2.18 1.01 -3.17
CA LEU A 72 -3.27 1.98 -3.21
C LEU A 72 -3.84 2.19 -1.82
N TRP A 73 -3.96 3.45 -1.41
CA TRP A 73 -4.42 3.79 -0.08
C TRP A 73 -5.22 5.09 -0.03
N SER A 74 -6.03 5.26 1.01
CA SER A 74 -6.78 6.48 1.30
C SER A 74 -6.96 6.67 2.80
N PHE A 75 -7.50 7.82 3.21
CA PHE A 75 -7.96 8.01 4.59
C PHE A 75 -9.34 7.36 4.77
N ASP A 76 -9.55 6.65 5.87
CA ASP A 76 -10.80 5.93 6.13
C ASP A 76 -11.95 6.91 6.43
N GLY A 77 -12.92 7.05 5.53
CA GLY A 77 -14.14 7.82 5.77
C GLY A 77 -13.94 9.31 6.14
N GLY A 78 -12.76 9.88 5.85
CA GLY A 78 -12.39 11.25 6.25
C GLY A 78 -11.65 11.35 7.59
N ASP A 79 -11.48 10.23 8.31
CA ASP A 79 -10.64 10.13 9.49
C ASP A 79 -9.15 10.18 9.10
N ARG A 80 -8.43 11.18 9.60
CA ARG A 80 -7.00 11.35 9.32
C ARG A 80 -6.10 10.49 10.21
N GLU A 81 -6.67 9.84 11.20
CA GLU A 81 -5.96 8.92 12.11
C GLU A 81 -5.99 7.47 11.60
N ARG A 82 -6.70 7.22 10.49
CA ARG A 82 -6.83 5.89 9.88
C ARG A 82 -6.58 5.92 8.38
N VAL A 83 -5.75 5.00 7.92
CA VAL A 83 -5.48 4.76 6.51
C VAL A 83 -6.08 3.41 6.11
N LEU A 84 -6.82 3.39 5.01
CA LEU A 84 -7.27 2.17 4.35
C LEU A 84 -6.37 1.88 3.16
N VAL A 85 -5.78 0.69 3.14
CA VAL A 85 -5.04 0.13 2.00
C VAL A 85 -5.97 -0.78 1.22
N ASP A 86 -6.21 -0.45 -0.04
CA ASP A 86 -7.14 -1.17 -0.91
C ASP A 86 -6.47 -2.19 -1.83
N TYR A 87 -5.18 -2.00 -2.11
CA TYR A 87 -4.42 -2.86 -3.02
C TYR A 87 -2.94 -2.94 -2.64
N ILE A 88 -2.37 -4.14 -2.76
CA ILE A 88 -0.94 -4.44 -2.64
C ILE A 88 -0.57 -5.44 -3.74
N GLY A 89 0.33 -5.07 -4.64
CA GLY A 89 0.74 -5.98 -5.71
C GLY A 89 1.59 -5.34 -6.81
N PRO A 90 1.87 -6.08 -7.89
CA PRO A 90 2.55 -5.55 -9.07
C PRO A 90 1.78 -4.37 -9.69
N ALA A 91 2.50 -3.35 -10.16
CA ALA A 91 1.93 -2.16 -10.78
C ALA A 91 1.50 -2.46 -12.23
N SER A 92 0.50 -3.31 -12.41
CA SER A 92 -0.03 -3.75 -13.71
C SER A 92 -1.23 -2.92 -14.21
N PHE A 93 -1.36 -1.67 -13.74
CA PHE A 93 -2.36 -0.72 -14.23
C PHE A 93 -1.97 -0.24 -15.64
N ALA A 94 -2.19 -1.08 -16.65
CA ALA A 94 -2.10 -0.77 -18.07
C ALA A 94 -3.48 -0.89 -18.71
#